data_AF-A0A258HSA9-F1
#
_entry.id   AF-A0A258HSA9-F1
#
_cell.length_a   1.000
_cell.length_b   1.000
_cell.length_c   1.000
_cell.angle_alpha   90.00
_cell.angle_beta   90.00
_cell.angle_gamma   90.00
#
_symmetry.space_group_name_H-M   'P 1'
#
loop_
_entity.id
_entity.type
_entity.pdbx_description
1 polymer ?
#
loop_
_entity_poly.entity_id
_entity_poly.type
_entity_poly.pdbx_seq_one_letter_code
_entity_poly.pdbx_strand_id
1 'polypeptide(L)'
;IWPKGDLADKAICEAIGNSEGIFTDYAAAKHGCGTRGQRSSTNSGAGANYADVNPAVPRNYTWHVLKKSAFFSPNGTFDRDLAEYAMTLIGTVIYVPPKDDEPGKFVPFAGDASSTLVTALLDGTQGQTVRVFACDEPDQCLNPTFRDMSLSSAKAIRPRVAALIGSMVAAIRSDTAIGDAEKELLQVASVPLYKILTVQAAYGRGMATDDRDTLAEITSIDLLYAVLDRIVSEAGRSMASFIAADEVKLAIWRAQVAEVRSSLAQRQATGQAKVSAIMQIIEKTAMIENMLAASMSPSMAASLDWSRALQSRSIVP
;
A
#
# COMPACT_ATOMS: atom_id res chain seq x y z
N ILE A 1 -14.47 -14.18 38.18
CA ILE A 1 -14.70 -13.89 36.74
C ILE A 1 -13.42 -13.26 36.25
N TRP A 2 -12.61 -13.97 35.46
CA TRP A 2 -11.33 -13.47 34.96
C TRP A 2 -11.57 -12.50 33.78
N PRO A 3 -10.88 -11.33 33.71
CA PRO A 3 -10.98 -10.46 32.55
C PRO A 3 -10.44 -11.20 31.33
N LYS A 4 -11.22 -11.35 30.25
CA LYS A 4 -10.86 -12.20 29.11
C LYS A 4 -9.57 -11.78 28.36
N GLY A 5 -9.02 -10.58 28.61
CA GLY A 5 -7.69 -10.17 28.11
C GLY A 5 -6.53 -10.89 28.82
N ASP A 6 -6.71 -11.25 30.09
CA ASP A 6 -5.72 -12.01 30.88
C ASP A 6 -5.48 -13.42 30.31
N LEU A 7 -6.47 -13.99 29.62
CA LEU A 7 -6.36 -15.33 29.02
C LEU A 7 -5.50 -15.36 27.77
N ALA A 8 -5.49 -14.30 26.96
CA ALA A 8 -4.75 -14.28 25.71
C ALA A 8 -3.27 -13.98 25.94
N ASP A 9 -2.95 -13.00 26.79
CA ASP A 9 -1.56 -12.71 27.17
C ASP A 9 -0.93 -13.92 27.90
N LYS A 10 -1.73 -14.66 28.67
CA LYS A 10 -1.33 -15.93 29.26
C LYS A 10 -1.02 -17.00 28.22
N ALA A 11 -1.92 -17.22 27.26
CA ALA A 11 -1.71 -18.20 26.19
C ALA A 11 -0.46 -17.89 25.34
N ILE A 12 -0.14 -16.61 25.15
CA ILE A 12 1.01 -16.17 24.36
C ILE A 12 2.31 -16.30 25.14
N CYS A 13 2.32 -15.93 26.43
CA CYS A 13 3.45 -16.26 27.29
C CYS A 13 3.68 -17.77 27.38
N GLU A 14 2.61 -18.58 27.40
CA GLU A 14 2.73 -20.04 27.36
C GLU A 14 3.33 -20.51 26.03
N ALA A 15 2.94 -19.89 24.90
CA ALA A 15 3.48 -20.23 23.58
C ALA A 15 4.96 -19.83 23.45
N ILE A 16 5.31 -18.58 23.76
CA ILE A 16 6.67 -18.03 23.71
C ILE A 16 7.57 -18.78 24.69
N GLY A 17 7.12 -18.96 25.93
CA GLY A 17 7.95 -19.58 26.97
C GLY A 17 8.19 -21.07 26.73
N ASN A 18 7.26 -21.78 26.07
CA ASN A 18 7.50 -23.15 25.62
C ASN A 18 8.41 -23.20 24.37
N SER A 19 8.27 -22.26 23.42
CA SER A 19 9.08 -22.27 22.20
C SER A 19 10.53 -21.81 22.41
N GLU A 20 10.75 -20.88 23.33
CA GLU A 20 12.08 -20.35 23.71
C GLU A 20 12.74 -21.17 24.84
N GLY A 21 12.10 -22.25 25.31
CA GLY A 21 12.63 -23.12 26.36
C GLY A 21 12.72 -22.47 27.76
N ILE A 22 11.97 -21.38 27.99
CA ILE A 22 11.89 -20.67 29.28
C ILE A 22 11.15 -21.53 30.32
N PHE A 23 10.17 -22.32 29.88
CA PHE A 23 9.47 -23.29 30.72
C PHE A 23 9.84 -24.72 30.33
N THR A 24 10.04 -25.56 31.35
CA THR A 24 10.42 -26.97 31.19
C THR A 24 9.33 -27.82 30.57
N ASP A 25 8.07 -27.39 30.70
CA ASP A 25 6.90 -28.08 30.23
C ASP A 25 5.66 -27.16 30.22
N TYR A 26 4.57 -27.65 29.62
CA TYR A 26 3.31 -26.92 29.50
C TYR A 26 2.66 -26.56 30.85
N ALA A 27 2.87 -27.35 31.91
CA ALA A 27 2.35 -27.02 33.24
C ALA A 27 3.18 -25.92 33.90
N ALA A 28 4.51 -25.95 33.76
CA ALA A 28 5.41 -24.89 34.20
C ALA A 28 5.06 -23.57 33.51
N ALA A 29 4.72 -23.60 32.22
CA ALA A 29 4.24 -22.44 31.48
C ALA A 29 2.93 -21.87 32.04
N LYS A 30 1.94 -22.73 32.33
CA LYS A 30 0.66 -22.31 32.95
C LYS A 30 0.84 -21.62 34.30
N HIS A 31 1.79 -22.10 35.10
CA HIS A 31 2.09 -21.51 36.40
C HIS A 31 2.96 -20.25 36.27
N GLY A 32 3.95 -20.26 35.36
CA GLY A 32 4.82 -19.14 35.04
C GLY A 32 4.06 -17.91 34.54
N CYS A 33 3.24 -18.13 33.51
CA CYS A 33 2.42 -17.11 32.86
C CYS A 33 1.12 -16.79 33.60
N GLY A 34 0.76 -17.60 34.61
CA GLY A 34 -0.41 -17.39 35.45
C GLY A 34 -0.02 -16.79 36.81
N THR A 35 0.23 -17.68 37.78
CA THR A 35 0.35 -17.32 39.20
C THR A 35 1.72 -16.82 39.62
N ARG A 36 2.77 -17.04 38.82
CA ARG A 36 4.16 -16.67 39.16
C ARG A 36 4.62 -15.33 38.60
N GLY A 37 3.77 -14.60 37.89
CA GLY A 37 4.09 -13.26 37.40
C GLY A 37 5.22 -13.20 36.37
N GLN A 38 5.62 -14.33 35.77
CA GLN A 38 6.72 -14.39 34.79
C GLN A 38 6.27 -13.99 33.38
N ARG A 39 5.08 -13.37 33.26
CA ARG A 39 4.45 -13.07 31.98
C ARG A 39 5.16 -11.94 31.24
N SER A 40 5.39 -10.82 31.95
CA SER A 40 6.08 -9.66 31.40
C SER A 40 7.52 -10.01 30.99
N SER A 41 8.26 -10.69 31.86
CA SER A 41 9.65 -11.10 31.58
C SER A 41 9.76 -12.07 30.41
N THR A 42 8.90 -13.08 30.33
CA THR A 42 8.88 -14.05 29.22
C THR A 42 8.51 -13.38 27.89
N ASN A 43 7.50 -12.51 27.89
CA ASN A 43 7.09 -11.81 26.66
C ASN A 43 8.14 -10.76 26.22
N SER A 44 8.81 -10.10 27.16
CA SER A 44 9.88 -9.13 26.87
C SER A 44 11.18 -9.77 26.38
N GLY A 45 11.44 -11.02 26.78
CA GLY A 45 12.59 -11.82 26.35
C GLY A 45 12.40 -12.55 25.02
N ALA A 46 11.20 -12.49 24.43
CA ALA A 46 10.91 -13.10 23.13
C ALA A 46 11.81 -12.45 22.06
N GLY A 47 12.68 -13.25 21.43
CA GLY A 47 13.61 -12.77 20.41
C GLY A 47 12.91 -12.15 19.19
N ALA A 48 13.71 -11.61 18.26
CA ALA A 48 13.23 -10.92 17.04
C ALA A 48 12.21 -11.73 16.22
N ASN A 49 12.24 -13.06 16.32
CA ASN A 49 11.32 -13.99 15.64
C ASN A 49 9.85 -13.81 16.05
N TYR A 50 9.60 -13.27 17.25
CA TYR A 50 8.25 -13.01 17.74
C TYR A 50 7.89 -11.54 17.70
N ALA A 51 8.81 -10.63 17.38
CA ALA A 51 8.57 -9.18 17.44
C ALA A 51 7.32 -8.77 16.64
N ASP A 52 7.09 -9.38 15.48
CA ASP A 52 5.94 -9.11 14.59
C ASP A 52 4.59 -9.59 15.12
N VAL A 53 4.59 -10.57 16.02
CA VAL A 53 3.38 -11.20 16.59
C VAL A 53 3.28 -11.02 18.10
N ASN A 54 4.29 -10.44 18.74
CA ASN A 54 4.37 -10.22 20.17
C ASN A 54 3.43 -9.06 20.52
N PRO A 55 2.29 -9.33 21.18
CA PRO A 55 1.40 -8.27 21.63
C PRO A 55 2.00 -7.51 22.82
N ALA A 56 3.09 -7.97 23.43
CA ALA A 56 3.73 -7.25 24.53
C ALA A 56 4.58 -6.04 24.09
N VAL A 57 4.57 -5.68 22.80
CA VAL A 57 5.24 -4.47 22.29
C VAL A 57 4.19 -3.43 21.88
N PRO A 58 4.25 -2.20 22.41
CA PRO A 58 3.43 -1.10 21.92
C PRO A 58 3.62 -0.89 20.41
N ARG A 59 2.53 -0.75 19.67
CA ARG A 59 2.57 -0.67 18.21
C ARG A 59 1.49 0.25 17.65
N ASN A 60 1.91 1.15 16.78
CA ASN A 60 1.04 1.80 15.79
C ASN A 60 1.01 0.90 14.54
N TYR A 61 -0.12 0.24 14.26
CA TYR A 61 -0.18 -0.77 13.18
C TYR A 61 -0.03 -0.15 11.80
N THR A 62 -0.60 1.03 11.57
CA THR A 62 -0.42 1.72 10.29
C THR A 62 1.05 2.06 10.07
N TRP A 63 1.71 2.65 11.07
CA TRP A 63 3.13 2.99 10.98
C TRP A 63 4.01 1.76 10.76
N HIS A 64 3.76 0.68 11.50
CA HIS A 64 4.49 -0.58 11.39
C HIS A 64 4.34 -1.21 10.00
N VAL A 65 3.13 -1.20 9.42
CA VAL A 65 2.89 -1.69 8.05
C VAL A 65 3.59 -0.81 7.03
N LEU A 66 3.50 0.52 7.16
CA LEU A 66 4.13 1.47 6.25
C LEU A 66 5.65 1.32 6.25
N LYS A 67 6.30 1.16 7.42
CA LYS A 67 7.76 0.93 7.50
C LYS A 67 8.22 -0.35 6.81
N LYS A 68 7.35 -1.35 6.67
CA LYS A 68 7.65 -2.61 5.95
C LYS A 68 7.46 -2.54 4.45
N SER A 69 6.83 -1.49 3.95
CA SER A 69 6.62 -1.29 2.52
C SER A 69 7.88 -0.70 1.89
N ALA A 70 8.34 -1.32 0.80
CA ALA A 70 9.44 -0.80 0.00
C ALA A 70 9.03 0.50 -0.72
N PHE A 71 7.74 0.65 -1.04
CA PHE A 71 7.20 1.88 -1.61
C PHE A 71 7.36 3.10 -0.68
N PHE A 72 7.12 2.91 0.62
CA PHE A 72 7.30 3.98 1.62
C PHE A 72 8.76 4.08 2.12
N SER A 73 9.62 3.13 1.76
CA SER A 73 11.04 3.13 2.12
C SER A 73 11.94 3.07 0.88
N PRO A 74 11.82 4.03 -0.07
CA PRO A 74 12.62 4.01 -1.28
C PRO A 74 14.11 4.00 -0.93
N ASN A 75 14.88 3.08 -1.53
CA ASN A 75 16.31 2.90 -1.27
C ASN A 75 16.64 2.63 0.23
N GLY A 76 15.71 2.04 0.98
CA GLY A 76 15.89 1.73 2.41
C GLY A 76 15.73 2.92 3.35
N THR A 77 15.35 4.10 2.84
CA THR A 77 15.08 5.28 3.68
C THR A 77 13.58 5.51 3.76
N PHE A 78 13.04 5.44 4.98
CA PHE A 78 11.61 5.61 5.22
C PHE A 78 11.17 7.06 4.98
N ASP A 79 10.21 7.25 4.07
CA ASP A 79 9.60 8.53 3.75
C ASP A 79 8.52 8.87 4.76
N ARG A 80 8.96 9.53 5.82
CA ARG A 80 8.12 9.95 6.94
C ARG A 80 6.94 10.81 6.52
N ASP A 81 7.16 11.77 5.62
CA ASP A 81 6.12 12.73 5.20
C ASP A 81 5.00 12.02 4.46
N LEU A 82 5.37 11.12 3.53
CA LEU A 82 4.41 10.33 2.78
C LEU A 82 3.65 9.35 3.69
N ALA A 83 4.35 8.72 4.64
CA ALA A 83 3.75 7.78 5.59
C ALA A 83 2.75 8.45 6.54
N GLU A 84 3.08 9.63 7.07
CA GLU A 84 2.17 10.44 7.89
C GLU A 84 0.89 10.82 7.14
N TYR A 85 1.03 11.15 5.86
CA TYR A 85 -0.10 11.46 4.99
C TYR A 85 -0.97 10.22 4.70
N ALA A 86 -0.35 9.08 4.37
CA ALA A 86 -1.06 7.81 4.18
C ALA A 86 -1.77 7.37 5.46
N MET A 87 -1.14 7.56 6.62
CA MET A 87 -1.74 7.31 7.94
C MET A 87 -2.93 8.22 8.22
N THR A 88 -2.92 9.46 7.74
CA THR A 88 -4.06 10.39 7.84
C THR A 88 -5.24 9.94 7.00
N LEU A 89 -4.98 9.48 5.78
CA LEU A 89 -6.02 8.99 4.88
C LEU A 89 -6.67 7.71 5.42
N ILE A 90 -5.83 6.73 5.77
CA ILE A 90 -6.26 5.38 6.14
C ILE A 90 -6.75 5.31 7.59
N GLY A 91 -6.20 6.18 8.44
CA GLY A 91 -6.32 6.09 9.89
C GLY A 91 -5.23 5.21 10.49
N THR A 92 -5.22 5.15 11.80
CA THR A 92 -4.34 4.22 12.51
C THR A 92 -5.00 3.65 13.75
N VAL A 93 -4.43 2.56 14.24
CA VAL A 93 -4.77 1.95 15.50
C VAL A 93 -3.48 1.74 16.28
N ILE A 94 -3.49 2.24 17.51
CA ILE A 94 -2.37 2.13 18.43
C ILE A 94 -2.75 1.18 19.54
N TYR A 95 -1.90 0.19 19.75
CA TYR A 95 -2.01 -0.76 20.84
C TYR A 95 -0.84 -0.57 21.78
N VAL A 96 -1.15 -0.42 23.07
CA VAL A 96 -0.19 -0.42 24.16
C VAL A 96 -0.60 -1.56 25.09
N PRO A 97 0.23 -2.60 25.27
CA PRO A 97 -0.09 -3.71 26.16
C PRO A 97 -0.26 -3.25 27.61
N PRO A 98 -1.06 -3.98 28.41
CA PRO A 98 -1.11 -3.74 29.84
C PRO A 98 0.27 -3.94 30.48
N LYS A 99 0.56 -3.15 31.51
CA LYS A 99 1.64 -3.39 32.48
C LYS A 99 1.03 -3.79 33.81
N ASP A 100 1.83 -4.32 34.73
CA ASP A 100 1.36 -4.80 36.03
C ASP A 100 0.50 -3.75 36.78
N ASP A 101 0.81 -2.47 36.62
CA ASP A 101 0.11 -1.34 37.26
C ASP A 101 -0.74 -0.48 36.30
N GLU A 102 -0.75 -0.75 34.99
CA GLU A 102 -1.45 0.07 33.99
C GLU A 102 -2.29 -0.78 33.03
N PRO A 103 -3.59 -0.47 32.86
CA PRO A 103 -4.41 -1.16 31.87
C PRO A 103 -3.90 -0.86 30.46
N GLY A 104 -3.92 -1.89 29.61
CA GLY A 104 -3.57 -1.77 28.21
C GLY A 104 -4.49 -0.78 27.50
N LYS A 105 -3.95 -0.09 26.50
CA LYS A 105 -4.67 0.92 25.73
C LYS A 105 -4.82 0.46 24.29
N PHE A 106 -6.04 0.59 23.79
CA PHE A 106 -6.35 0.49 22.38
C PHE A 106 -6.92 1.84 21.95
N VAL A 107 -6.29 2.49 20.99
CA VAL A 107 -6.61 3.86 20.58
C VAL A 107 -6.75 3.90 19.06
N PRO A 108 -7.99 3.88 18.53
CA PRO A 108 -8.23 4.10 17.12
C PRO A 108 -8.19 5.60 16.80
N PHE A 109 -7.50 5.94 15.73
CA PHE A 109 -7.46 7.24 15.11
C PHE A 109 -8.18 7.12 13.76
N ALA A 110 -9.26 7.87 13.60
CA ALA A 110 -10.03 7.87 12.38
C ALA A 110 -9.17 8.34 11.20
N GLY A 111 -9.24 7.59 10.10
CA GLY A 111 -8.80 8.09 8.81
C GLY A 111 -9.81 9.09 8.24
N ASP A 112 -9.35 9.94 7.35
CA ASP A 112 -10.20 10.84 6.58
C ASP A 112 -10.05 10.54 5.08
N ALA A 113 -10.96 9.70 4.58
CA ALA A 113 -11.03 9.30 3.17
C ALA A 113 -11.82 10.29 2.29
N SER A 114 -11.93 11.56 2.72
CA SER A 114 -12.54 12.62 1.91
C SER A 114 -11.86 12.75 0.56
N SER A 115 -12.65 13.16 -0.44
CA SER A 115 -12.15 13.29 -1.82
C SER A 115 -10.98 14.27 -1.94
N THR A 116 -10.94 15.31 -1.10
CA THR A 116 -9.87 16.31 -1.02
C THR A 116 -8.57 15.69 -0.52
N LEU A 117 -8.59 14.94 0.59
CA LEU A 117 -7.38 14.31 1.12
C LEU A 117 -6.88 13.18 0.22
N VAL A 118 -7.78 12.38 -0.36
CA VAL A 118 -7.39 11.35 -1.34
C VAL A 118 -6.68 12.00 -2.53
N THR A 119 -7.28 13.05 -3.11
CA THR A 119 -6.68 13.74 -4.27
C THR A 119 -5.34 14.37 -3.90
N ALA A 120 -5.25 14.99 -2.72
CA ALA A 120 -4.02 15.61 -2.26
C ALA A 120 -2.91 14.60 -1.93
N LEU A 121 -3.24 13.38 -1.50
CA LEU A 121 -2.27 12.29 -1.36
C LEU A 121 -1.83 11.73 -2.73
N LEU A 122 -2.77 11.60 -3.67
CA LEU A 122 -2.51 11.05 -5.00
C LEU A 122 -1.66 12.01 -5.84
N ASP A 123 -1.99 13.31 -5.86
CA ASP A 123 -1.44 14.29 -6.81
C ASP A 123 -0.61 15.40 -6.14
N GLY A 124 -0.61 15.43 -4.80
CA GLY A 124 -0.02 16.49 -4.01
C GLY A 124 -1.04 17.58 -3.68
N THR A 125 -0.67 18.43 -2.75
CA THR A 125 -1.54 19.49 -2.21
C THR A 125 -1.69 20.72 -3.09
N GLN A 126 -1.01 20.76 -4.25
CA GLN A 126 -0.98 21.91 -5.17
C GLN A 126 -0.65 23.26 -4.47
N GLY A 127 0.18 23.21 -3.42
CA GLY A 127 0.57 24.38 -2.63
C GLY A 127 -0.39 24.74 -1.49
N GLN A 128 -1.48 24.00 -1.30
CA GLN A 128 -2.34 24.11 -0.12
C GLN A 128 -1.74 23.35 1.06
N THR A 129 -2.15 23.73 2.27
CA THR A 129 -1.83 22.97 3.48
C THR A 129 -3.02 22.11 3.87
N VAL A 130 -2.77 20.85 4.19
CA VAL A 130 -3.74 19.94 4.77
C VAL A 130 -3.33 19.58 6.19
N ARG A 131 -4.32 19.27 7.02
CA ARG A 131 -4.08 18.79 8.36
C ARG A 131 -3.79 17.30 8.32
N VAL A 132 -2.60 16.90 8.73
CA VAL A 132 -2.12 15.51 8.73
C VAL A 132 -1.72 15.08 10.13
N PHE A 133 -1.74 13.77 10.38
CA PHE A 133 -1.11 13.21 11.56
C PHE A 133 0.40 13.41 11.50
N ALA A 134 0.97 13.86 12.61
CA ALA A 134 2.40 14.01 12.81
C ALA A 134 2.84 13.06 13.91
N CYS A 135 3.79 12.18 13.60
CA CYS A 135 4.34 11.29 14.61
C CYS A 135 5.18 12.09 15.63
N ASP A 136 5.10 11.70 16.90
CA ASP A 136 5.97 12.22 17.95
C ASP A 136 7.43 11.85 17.71
N GLU A 137 7.67 10.63 17.24
CA GLU A 137 9.01 10.09 16.96
C GLU A 137 8.97 9.15 15.71
N PRO A 138 10.12 8.88 15.06
CA PRO A 138 10.14 8.23 13.74
C PRO A 138 9.95 6.70 13.77
N ASP A 139 10.15 6.04 14.91
CA ASP A 139 10.25 4.60 15.01
C ASP A 139 8.92 3.88 15.27
N GLN A 140 8.18 4.26 16.31
CA GLN A 140 6.96 3.59 16.77
C GLN A 140 5.68 4.42 16.53
N CYS A 141 5.77 5.76 16.51
CA CYS A 141 4.69 6.72 16.35
C CYS A 141 3.49 6.44 17.27
N LEU A 142 3.73 6.40 18.59
CA LEU A 142 2.71 6.00 19.57
C LEU A 142 1.79 7.14 20.02
N ASN A 143 2.20 8.41 19.83
CA ASN A 143 1.39 9.57 20.22
C ASN A 143 1.29 10.57 19.06
N PRO A 144 0.59 10.21 17.96
CA PRO A 144 0.45 11.10 16.83
C PRO A 144 -0.36 12.35 17.23
N THR A 145 0.13 13.50 16.78
CA THR A 145 -0.55 14.80 16.89
C THR A 145 -0.99 15.26 15.52
N PHE A 146 -1.50 16.49 15.39
CA PHE A 146 -1.82 17.07 14.09
C PHE A 146 -0.84 18.18 13.74
N ARG A 147 -0.42 18.24 12.47
CA ARG A 147 0.29 19.39 11.91
C ARG A 147 -0.29 19.75 10.55
N ASP A 148 -0.15 21.01 10.18
CA ASP A 148 -0.44 21.44 8.82
C ASP A 148 0.77 21.19 7.94
N MET A 149 0.54 20.59 6.78
CA MET A 149 1.59 20.18 5.86
C MET A 149 1.17 20.37 4.40
N SER A 150 2.11 20.76 3.56
CA SER A 150 1.97 20.70 2.10
C SER A 150 2.77 19.53 1.54
N LEU A 151 2.14 18.67 0.76
CA LEU A 151 2.81 17.61 0.00
C LEU A 151 3.09 18.11 -1.43
N SER A 152 4.36 18.14 -1.82
CA SER A 152 4.74 18.42 -3.21
C SER A 152 4.28 17.30 -4.14
N SER A 153 3.86 17.61 -5.37
CA SER A 153 3.44 16.59 -6.34
C SER A 153 4.50 15.51 -6.59
N ALA A 154 5.79 15.84 -6.56
CA ALA A 154 6.87 14.84 -6.70
C ALA A 154 6.91 13.79 -5.56
N LYS A 155 6.37 14.12 -4.39
CA LYS A 155 6.25 13.20 -3.25
C LYS A 155 4.91 12.46 -3.21
N ALA A 156 3.94 12.85 -4.04
CA ALA A 156 2.62 12.24 -4.07
C ALA A 156 2.66 10.83 -4.66
N ILE A 157 1.63 10.02 -4.36
CA ILE A 157 1.62 8.60 -4.71
C ILE A 157 1.59 8.41 -6.23
N ARG A 158 0.72 9.13 -6.96
CA ARG A 158 0.53 8.90 -8.40
C ARG A 158 1.80 9.19 -9.21
N PRO A 159 2.51 10.32 -9.03
CA PRO A 159 3.76 10.56 -9.75
C PRO A 159 4.86 9.54 -9.42
N ARG A 160 4.91 9.03 -8.18
CA ARG A 160 5.84 7.97 -7.79
C ARG A 160 5.51 6.65 -8.47
N VAL A 161 4.24 6.25 -8.47
CA VAL A 161 3.77 5.06 -9.18
C VAL A 161 4.04 5.19 -10.69
N ALA A 162 3.79 6.36 -11.29
CA ALA A 162 4.09 6.63 -12.69
C ALA A 162 5.60 6.51 -13.01
N ALA A 163 6.46 6.92 -12.08
CA ALA A 163 7.92 6.75 -12.18
C ALA A 163 8.32 5.26 -12.08
N LEU A 164 7.74 4.50 -11.15
CA LEU A 164 7.94 3.04 -11.05
C LEU A 164 7.47 2.31 -12.30
N ILE A 165 6.32 2.69 -12.86
CA ILE A 165 5.84 2.16 -14.15
C ILE A 165 6.84 2.47 -15.27
N GLY A 166 7.38 3.70 -15.31
CA GLY A 166 8.43 4.09 -16.25
C GLY A 166 9.70 3.25 -16.11
N SER A 167 10.14 3.04 -14.87
CA SER A 167 11.29 2.19 -14.51
C SER A 167 11.08 0.75 -15.00
N MET A 168 9.90 0.17 -14.77
CA MET A 168 9.55 -1.17 -15.27
C MET A 168 9.59 -1.25 -16.79
N VAL A 169 9.04 -0.26 -17.50
CA VAL A 169 9.07 -0.24 -18.98
C VAL A 169 10.51 -0.16 -19.50
N ALA A 170 11.36 0.66 -18.85
CA ALA A 170 12.77 0.72 -19.19
C ALA A 170 13.46 -0.63 -18.95
N ALA A 171 13.22 -1.24 -17.79
CA ALA A 171 13.81 -2.52 -17.42
C ALA A 171 13.39 -3.67 -18.36
N ILE A 172 12.12 -3.68 -18.81
CA ILE A 172 11.62 -4.63 -19.81
C ILE A 172 12.34 -4.45 -21.15
N ARG A 173 12.59 -3.21 -21.58
CA ARG A 173 13.29 -2.93 -22.85
C ARG A 173 14.76 -3.30 -22.81
N SER A 174 15.42 -3.10 -21.67
CA SER A 174 16.83 -3.43 -21.47
C SER A 174 17.08 -4.84 -20.97
N ASP A 175 16.03 -5.65 -20.77
CA ASP A 175 16.10 -7.00 -20.18
C ASP A 175 16.87 -7.03 -18.84
N THR A 176 16.54 -6.09 -17.96
CA THR A 176 17.16 -5.94 -16.64
C THR A 176 16.15 -6.22 -15.52
N ALA A 177 16.66 -6.64 -14.37
CA ALA A 177 15.81 -6.88 -13.19
C ALA A 177 15.13 -5.59 -12.69
N ILE A 178 13.89 -5.73 -12.23
CA ILE A 178 13.13 -4.67 -11.53
C ILE A 178 13.46 -4.61 -10.03
N GLY A 179 13.31 -3.45 -9.42
CA GLY A 179 13.53 -3.23 -7.99
C GLY A 179 12.39 -3.74 -7.11
N ASP A 180 12.54 -3.60 -5.80
CA ASP A 180 11.60 -4.16 -4.82
C ASP A 180 10.29 -3.35 -4.72
N ALA A 181 10.36 -2.03 -4.93
CA ALA A 181 9.16 -1.19 -5.01
C ALA A 181 8.31 -1.53 -6.25
N GLU A 182 8.95 -1.82 -7.39
CA GLU A 182 8.26 -2.32 -8.58
C GLU A 182 7.61 -3.69 -8.35
N LYS A 183 8.31 -4.63 -7.69
CA LYS A 183 7.75 -5.95 -7.35
C LYS A 183 6.55 -5.83 -6.41
N GLU A 184 6.64 -4.98 -5.38
CA GLU A 184 5.52 -4.72 -4.46
C GLU A 184 4.32 -4.17 -5.23
N LEU A 185 4.56 -3.22 -6.15
CA LEU A 185 3.51 -2.64 -6.99
C LEU A 185 2.82 -3.72 -7.86
N LEU A 186 3.59 -4.63 -8.45
CA LEU A 186 3.05 -5.75 -9.24
C LEU A 186 2.24 -6.75 -8.40
N GLN A 187 2.57 -6.92 -7.12
CA GLN A 187 1.86 -7.83 -6.22
C GLN A 187 0.50 -7.28 -5.77
N VAL A 188 0.38 -5.95 -5.68
CA VAL A 188 -0.86 -5.29 -5.24
C VAL A 188 -1.77 -4.88 -6.38
N ALA A 189 -1.24 -4.74 -7.60
CA ALA A 189 -2.01 -4.31 -8.78
C ALA A 189 -3.20 -5.24 -9.06
N SER A 190 -4.38 -4.65 -9.23
CA SER A 190 -5.62 -5.37 -9.56
C SER A 190 -5.77 -5.68 -11.05
N VAL A 191 -4.93 -5.06 -11.88
CA VAL A 191 -4.81 -5.31 -13.32
C VAL A 191 -3.51 -6.06 -13.60
N PRO A 192 -3.41 -6.84 -14.70
CA PRO A 192 -2.19 -7.58 -15.04
C PRO A 192 -1.08 -6.63 -15.55
N LEU A 193 -0.60 -5.74 -14.68
CA LEU A 193 0.24 -4.59 -14.98
C LEU A 193 1.47 -5.01 -15.79
N TYR A 194 2.23 -6.01 -15.32
CA TYR A 194 3.41 -6.48 -16.02
C TYR A 194 3.14 -6.89 -17.47
N LYS A 195 2.05 -7.63 -17.72
CA LYS A 195 1.65 -8.05 -19.08
C LYS A 195 1.29 -6.87 -19.96
N ILE A 196 0.63 -5.85 -19.40
CA ILE A 196 0.29 -4.62 -20.12
C ILE A 196 1.59 -3.89 -20.52
N LEU A 197 2.53 -3.75 -19.58
CA LEU A 197 3.80 -3.07 -19.82
C LEU A 197 4.66 -3.81 -20.87
N THR A 198 4.70 -5.15 -20.85
CA THR A 198 5.47 -5.93 -21.82
C THR A 198 4.91 -5.84 -23.24
N VAL A 199 3.58 -5.91 -23.39
CA VAL A 199 2.94 -5.73 -24.70
C VAL A 199 3.22 -4.33 -25.24
N GLN A 200 3.06 -3.29 -24.41
CA GLN A 200 3.32 -1.91 -24.80
C GLN A 200 4.80 -1.64 -25.14
N ALA A 201 5.72 -2.29 -24.42
CA ALA A 201 7.16 -2.23 -24.74
C ALA A 201 7.46 -2.88 -26.09
N ALA A 202 6.79 -3.98 -26.44
CA ALA A 202 6.99 -4.71 -27.70
C ALA A 202 6.43 -3.99 -28.94
N TYR A 203 5.33 -3.22 -28.79
CA TYR A 203 4.70 -2.48 -29.91
C TYR A 203 5.52 -1.28 -30.43
N GLY A 204 6.72 -1.02 -29.90
CA GLY A 204 7.72 -0.12 -30.49
C GLY A 204 7.43 1.38 -30.40
N ARG A 205 6.16 1.80 -30.36
CA ARG A 205 5.75 3.21 -30.22
C ARG A 205 5.89 3.74 -28.79
N GLY A 206 6.11 2.86 -27.81
CA GLY A 206 6.11 3.22 -26.40
C GLY A 206 4.72 3.54 -25.88
N MET A 207 4.60 3.58 -24.55
CA MET A 207 3.32 3.86 -23.90
C MET A 207 3.03 5.36 -23.96
N ALA A 208 1.82 5.73 -24.37
CA ALA A 208 1.34 7.11 -24.29
C ALA A 208 1.37 7.60 -22.84
N THR A 209 1.64 8.89 -22.64
CA THR A 209 1.66 9.51 -21.30
C THR A 209 0.33 9.30 -20.58
N ASP A 210 -0.78 9.41 -21.30
CA ASP A 210 -2.14 9.32 -20.74
C ASP A 210 -2.46 7.89 -20.27
N ASP A 211 -1.96 6.87 -20.98
CA ASP A 211 -2.08 5.46 -20.57
C ASP A 211 -1.26 5.18 -19.31
N ARG A 212 -0.04 5.74 -19.23
CA ARG A 212 0.80 5.64 -18.02
C ARG A 212 0.14 6.29 -16.82
N ASP A 213 -0.42 7.48 -17.00
CA ASP A 213 -1.07 8.22 -15.91
C ASP A 213 -2.34 7.52 -15.44
N THR A 214 -3.10 6.91 -16.36
CA THR A 214 -4.28 6.12 -16.00
C THR A 214 -3.89 4.85 -15.24
N LEU A 215 -2.86 4.12 -15.71
CA LEU A 215 -2.35 2.97 -14.98
C LEU A 215 -1.84 3.39 -13.60
N ALA A 216 -1.13 4.53 -13.51
CA ALA A 216 -0.62 5.04 -12.24
C ALA A 216 -1.75 5.42 -11.28
N GLU A 217 -2.84 6.05 -11.74
CA GLU A 217 -4.02 6.37 -10.93
C GLU A 217 -4.58 5.09 -10.28
N ILE A 218 -4.77 4.05 -11.09
CA ILE A 218 -5.41 2.80 -10.65
C ILE A 218 -4.49 2.04 -9.69
N THR A 219 -3.22 1.87 -10.05
CA THR A 219 -2.29 1.14 -9.20
C THR A 219 -1.97 1.90 -7.90
N SER A 220 -2.10 3.23 -7.88
CA SER A 220 -2.02 4.01 -6.64
C SER A 220 -3.16 3.69 -5.67
N ILE A 221 -4.38 3.53 -6.19
CA ILE A 221 -5.54 3.14 -5.38
C ILE A 221 -5.40 1.69 -4.90
N ASP A 222 -4.93 0.79 -5.77
CA ASP A 222 -4.66 -0.60 -5.42
C ASP A 222 -3.65 -0.71 -4.26
N LEU A 223 -2.57 0.09 -4.32
CA LEU A 223 -1.58 0.17 -3.25
C LEU A 223 -2.19 0.61 -1.92
N LEU A 224 -2.99 1.68 -1.92
CA LEU A 224 -3.66 2.16 -0.71
C LEU A 224 -4.62 1.12 -0.13
N TYR A 225 -5.35 0.43 -0.99
CA TYR A 225 -6.26 -0.64 -0.59
C TYR A 225 -5.50 -1.83 0.01
N ALA A 226 -4.39 -2.25 -0.60
CA ALA A 226 -3.54 -3.33 -0.09
C ALA A 226 -2.88 -2.98 1.26
N VAL A 227 -2.45 -1.72 1.43
CA VAL A 227 -1.93 -1.22 2.72
C VAL A 227 -3.01 -1.28 3.79
N LEU A 228 -4.23 -0.82 3.49
CA LEU A 228 -5.36 -0.91 4.43
C LEU A 228 -5.66 -2.37 4.81
N ASP A 229 -5.78 -3.28 3.85
CA ASP A 229 -6.07 -4.69 4.13
C ASP A 229 -4.96 -5.34 4.99
N ARG A 230 -3.70 -4.96 4.76
CA ARG A 230 -2.57 -5.40 5.59
C ARG A 230 -2.64 -4.87 7.01
N ILE A 231 -2.99 -3.60 7.21
CA ILE A 231 -3.20 -2.99 8.54
C ILE A 231 -4.32 -3.72 9.27
N VAL A 232 -5.44 -3.98 8.61
CA VAL A 232 -6.60 -4.68 9.20
C VAL A 232 -6.23 -6.11 9.59
N SER A 233 -5.46 -6.82 8.76
CA SER A 233 -4.99 -8.18 9.03
C SER A 233 -4.00 -8.23 10.20
N GLU A 234 -3.03 -7.32 10.26
CA GLU A 234 -2.04 -7.25 11.33
C GLU A 234 -2.66 -6.80 12.66
N ALA A 235 -3.49 -5.75 12.64
CA ALA A 235 -4.25 -5.32 13.81
C ALA A 235 -5.20 -6.44 14.26
N GLY A 236 -5.92 -7.09 13.33
CA GLY A 236 -6.86 -8.19 13.59
C GLY A 236 -6.26 -9.33 14.39
N ARG A 237 -5.06 -9.79 13.98
CA ARG A 237 -4.31 -10.85 14.68
C ARG A 237 -3.94 -10.45 16.10
N SER A 238 -3.58 -9.19 16.32
CA SER A 238 -3.23 -8.71 17.65
C SER A 238 -4.44 -8.33 18.50
N MET A 239 -5.59 -8.00 17.92
CA MET A 239 -6.82 -7.73 18.66
C MET A 239 -7.50 -8.99 19.16
N ALA A 240 -7.22 -10.15 18.54
CA ALA A 240 -7.69 -11.44 19.04
C ALA A 240 -7.27 -11.68 20.51
N SER A 241 -6.18 -11.06 20.97
CA SER A 241 -5.78 -11.09 22.37
C SER A 241 -6.50 -10.09 23.29
N PHE A 242 -7.12 -9.05 22.72
CA PHE A 242 -7.68 -7.90 23.46
C PHE A 242 -9.22 -7.83 23.47
N ILE A 243 -9.94 -8.78 22.86
CA ILE A 243 -11.42 -8.79 22.64
C ILE A 243 -12.26 -8.44 23.88
N ALA A 244 -11.69 -8.48 25.08
CA ALA A 244 -12.35 -8.19 26.35
C ALA A 244 -12.37 -6.72 26.82
N ALA A 245 -11.41 -5.88 26.42
CA ALA A 245 -11.05 -4.71 27.22
C ALA A 245 -11.59 -3.36 26.71
N ASP A 246 -12.02 -3.25 25.44
CA ASP A 246 -12.69 -2.04 24.93
C ASP A 246 -13.53 -2.33 23.67
N GLU A 247 -14.66 -3.01 23.85
CA GLU A 247 -15.58 -3.40 22.76
C GLU A 247 -16.11 -2.18 21.99
N VAL A 248 -16.28 -1.04 22.66
CA VAL A 248 -16.73 0.21 22.04
C VAL A 248 -15.68 0.75 21.07
N LYS A 249 -14.40 0.86 21.48
CA LYS A 249 -13.35 1.32 20.57
C LYS A 249 -13.10 0.34 19.42
N LEU A 250 -13.24 -0.97 19.66
CA LEU A 250 -13.17 -1.98 18.60
C LEU A 250 -14.31 -1.81 17.57
N ALA A 251 -15.53 -1.54 18.03
CA ALA A 251 -16.65 -1.28 17.14
C ALA A 251 -16.44 0.00 16.30
N ILE A 252 -15.95 1.07 16.93
CA ILE A 252 -15.60 2.32 16.25
C ILE A 252 -14.52 2.08 15.18
N TRP A 253 -13.44 1.38 15.54
CA TRP A 253 -12.37 1.07 14.59
C TRP A 253 -12.87 0.24 13.40
N ARG A 254 -13.68 -0.81 13.65
CA ARG A 254 -14.26 -1.63 12.58
C ARG A 254 -15.15 -0.80 11.64
N ALA A 255 -15.96 0.10 12.18
CA ALA A 255 -16.79 0.99 11.39
C ALA A 255 -15.94 1.95 10.52
N GLN A 256 -14.89 2.53 11.10
CA GLN A 256 -13.96 3.40 10.36
C GLN A 256 -13.24 2.66 9.23
N VAL A 257 -12.72 1.47 9.52
CA VAL A 257 -12.09 0.61 8.51
C VAL A 257 -13.05 0.26 7.38
N ALA A 258 -14.31 -0.09 7.71
CA ALA A 258 -15.32 -0.42 6.72
C ALA A 258 -15.61 0.77 5.79
N GLU A 259 -15.66 1.98 6.32
CA GLU A 259 -15.88 3.20 5.54
C GLU A 259 -14.72 3.48 4.58
N VAL A 260 -13.49 3.49 5.09
CA VAL A 260 -12.29 3.71 4.25
C VAL A 260 -12.18 2.62 3.18
N ARG A 261 -12.44 1.36 3.54
CA ARG A 261 -12.42 0.23 2.61
C ARG A 261 -13.48 0.38 1.51
N SER A 262 -14.70 0.79 1.86
CA SER A 262 -15.78 1.04 0.91
C SER A 262 -15.39 2.14 -0.09
N SER A 263 -14.87 3.28 0.40
CA SER A 263 -14.42 4.40 -0.43
C SER A 263 -13.29 4.00 -1.39
N LEU A 264 -12.28 3.26 -0.90
CA LEU A 264 -11.18 2.78 -1.75
C LEU A 264 -11.65 1.73 -2.77
N ALA A 265 -12.51 0.80 -2.36
CA ALA A 265 -13.06 -0.23 -3.26
C ALA A 265 -13.91 0.39 -4.39
N GLN A 266 -14.71 1.42 -4.09
CA GLN A 266 -15.48 2.13 -5.10
C GLN A 266 -14.57 2.82 -6.14
N ARG A 267 -13.46 3.42 -5.68
CA ARG A 267 -12.46 4.04 -6.56
C ARG A 267 -11.74 2.99 -7.41
N GLN A 268 -11.37 1.86 -6.82
CA GLN A 268 -10.76 0.73 -7.53
C GLN A 268 -11.69 0.21 -8.64
N ALA A 269 -12.98 -0.01 -8.34
CA ALA A 269 -13.97 -0.45 -9.32
C ALA A 269 -14.12 0.54 -10.49
N THR A 270 -14.12 1.84 -10.18
CA THR A 270 -14.15 2.90 -11.21
C THR A 270 -12.88 2.88 -12.07
N GLY A 271 -11.71 2.64 -11.46
CA GLY A 271 -10.45 2.46 -12.15
C GLY A 271 -10.42 1.26 -13.09
N GLN A 272 -10.90 0.10 -12.63
CA GLN A 272 -10.97 -1.12 -13.45
C GLN A 272 -11.89 -0.92 -14.67
N ALA A 273 -13.02 -0.23 -14.50
CA ALA A 273 -13.90 0.12 -15.61
C ALA A 273 -13.18 0.99 -16.66
N LYS A 274 -12.37 1.97 -16.23
CA LYS A 274 -11.52 2.78 -17.13
C LYS A 274 -10.52 1.91 -17.91
N VAL A 275 -9.82 0.99 -17.25
CA VAL A 275 -8.86 0.08 -17.93
C VAL A 275 -9.56 -0.84 -18.93
N SER A 276 -10.71 -1.41 -18.57
CA SER A 276 -11.47 -2.23 -19.52
C SER A 276 -11.87 -1.43 -20.75
N ALA A 277 -12.29 -0.17 -20.58
CA ALA A 277 -12.61 0.71 -21.70
C ALA A 277 -11.37 1.03 -22.55
N ILE A 278 -10.23 1.32 -21.93
CA ILE A 278 -8.96 1.59 -22.63
C ILE A 278 -8.49 0.35 -23.41
N MET A 279 -8.54 -0.85 -22.82
CA MET A 279 -8.17 -2.08 -23.51
C MET A 279 -9.04 -2.35 -24.73
N GLN A 280 -10.36 -2.13 -24.62
CA GLN A 280 -11.26 -2.24 -25.76
C GLN A 280 -10.94 -1.21 -26.86
N ILE A 281 -10.52 0.00 -26.48
CA ILE A 281 -10.07 1.02 -27.43
C ILE A 281 -8.76 0.57 -28.09
N ILE A 282 -7.77 0.08 -27.33
CA ILE A 282 -6.50 -0.41 -27.87
C ILE A 282 -6.72 -1.57 -28.86
N GLU A 283 -7.53 -2.57 -28.49
CA GLU A 283 -7.87 -3.69 -29.38
C GLU A 283 -8.55 -3.20 -30.67
N LYS A 284 -9.49 -2.26 -30.57
CA LYS A 284 -10.15 -1.65 -31.73
C LYS A 284 -9.17 -0.84 -32.58
N THR A 285 -8.29 -0.06 -31.98
CA THR A 285 -7.28 0.72 -32.69
C THR A 285 -6.29 -0.19 -33.39
N ALA A 286 -5.80 -1.26 -32.75
CA ALA A 286 -4.92 -2.25 -33.36
C ALA A 286 -5.62 -2.99 -34.52
N MET A 287 -6.91 -3.30 -34.37
CA MET A 287 -7.71 -3.88 -35.45
C MET A 287 -7.86 -2.91 -36.63
N ILE A 288 -8.15 -1.63 -36.36
CA ILE A 288 -8.23 -0.57 -37.40
C ILE A 288 -6.87 -0.39 -38.07
N GLU A 289 -5.77 -0.36 -37.32
CA GLU A 289 -4.41 -0.27 -37.86
C GLU A 289 -4.06 -1.48 -38.74
N ASN A 290 -4.40 -2.70 -38.30
CA ASN A 290 -4.21 -3.91 -39.10
C ASN A 290 -5.08 -3.90 -40.36
N MET A 291 -6.32 -3.42 -40.28
CA MET A 291 -7.20 -3.24 -41.44
C MET A 291 -6.71 -2.13 -42.37
N LEU A 292 -6.15 -1.06 -41.84
CA LEU A 292 -5.55 0.03 -42.62
C LEU A 292 -4.26 -0.46 -43.31
N ALA A 293 -3.42 -1.21 -42.59
CA ALA A 293 -2.21 -1.82 -43.16
C ALA A 293 -2.54 -2.87 -44.21
N ALA A 294 -3.61 -3.65 -44.02
CA ALA A 294 -4.09 -4.62 -45.00
C ALA A 294 -4.84 -3.97 -46.17
N SER A 295 -5.51 -2.83 -45.97
CA SER A 295 -6.23 -2.08 -47.01
C SER A 295 -5.37 -1.05 -47.74
N MET A 296 -4.20 -0.69 -47.20
CA MET A 296 -3.11 -0.09 -47.97
C MET A 296 -2.62 -1.13 -48.97
N SER A 297 -3.29 -1.17 -50.12
CA SER A 297 -2.87 -2.00 -51.24
C SER A 297 -1.45 -1.61 -51.67
N PRO A 298 -0.65 -2.55 -52.21
CA PRO A 298 0.65 -2.23 -52.82
C PRO A 298 0.57 -1.07 -53.84
N SER A 299 -0.60 -0.89 -54.49
CA SER A 299 -0.87 0.23 -55.39
C SER A 299 -1.01 1.59 -54.68
N MET A 300 -1.57 1.63 -53.47
CA MET A 300 -1.69 2.85 -52.67
C MET A 300 -0.32 3.26 -52.09
N ALA A 301 0.47 2.28 -51.62
CA ALA A 301 1.86 2.50 -51.22
C ALA A 301 2.73 3.01 -52.38
N ALA A 302 2.62 2.40 -53.57
CA ALA A 302 3.29 2.86 -54.78
C ALA A 302 2.85 4.27 -55.22
N SER A 303 1.57 4.62 -55.04
CA SER A 303 1.06 5.97 -55.35
C SER A 303 1.58 7.05 -54.38
N LEU A 304 1.81 6.70 -53.12
CA LEU A 304 2.40 7.60 -52.11
C LEU A 304 3.90 7.81 -52.35
N ASP A 305 4.62 6.77 -52.77
CA ASP A 305 6.01 6.90 -53.19
C ASP A 305 6.14 7.69 -54.50
N TRP A 306 5.21 7.51 -55.44
CA TRP A 306 5.19 8.27 -56.69
C TRP A 306 4.86 9.76 -56.45
N SER A 307 3.94 10.08 -55.54
CA SER A 307 3.60 11.47 -55.19
C SER A 307 4.73 12.19 -54.45
N ARG A 308 5.45 11.49 -53.56
CA ARG A 308 6.66 12.00 -52.90
C ARG A 308 7.81 12.21 -53.89
N ALA A 309 7.97 11.32 -54.86
CA ALA A 309 8.95 11.46 -55.94
C ALA A 309 8.63 12.61 -56.91
N LEU A 310 7.35 12.97 -57.08
CA LEU A 310 6.95 14.15 -57.84
C LEU A 310 7.18 15.46 -57.07
N GLN A 311 6.89 15.48 -55.77
CA GLN A 311 7.15 16.66 -54.92
C GLN A 311 8.65 17.00 -54.81
N SER A 312 9.54 16.00 -54.85
CA SER A 312 10.99 16.25 -54.88
C SER A 312 11.52 16.68 -56.27
N ARG A 313 10.70 16.61 -57.33
CA ARG A 313 11.04 17.03 -58.70
C ARG A 313 10.39 18.34 -59.15
N SER A 314 9.55 18.99 -58.33
CA SER A 314 8.81 20.21 -58.74
C SER A 314 9.37 21.54 -58.22
N ILE A 315 10.67 21.63 -57.99
CA ILE A 315 11.41 22.88 -57.72
C ILE A 315 12.65 22.77 -58.63
N VAL A 316 12.85 23.43 -59.78
CA VAL A 316 12.42 24.71 -60.41
C VAL A 316 12.50 24.53 -61.95
N PRO A 317 11.79 25.32 -62.79
CA PRO A 317 12.09 25.52 -64.22
C PRO A 317 13.48 26.09 -64.51
#